data_AF-A0A4R1QWV8-F1
#
_entry.id   AF-A0A4R1QWV8-F1
#
_cell.length_a   1.000
_cell.length_b   1.000
_cell.length_c   1.000
_cell.angle_alpha   90.00
_cell.angle_beta   90.00
_cell.angle_gamma   90.00
#
_symmetry.space_group_name_H-M   'P 1'
#
loop_
_entity.id
_entity.type
_entity.pdbx_description
1 polymer ?
#
loop_
_entity_poly.entity_id
_entity_poly.type
_entity_poly.pdbx_seq_one_letter_code
_entity_poly.pdbx_strand_id
1 'polypeptide(L)'
;MSFGEKIRNLRKAQNMSQQELAKILDVHPKHISRYENNVSQPSLEVLLKLRDLFHVSLDYLATDEDSHDFHYKDKELESYFEAVDRLNEEDKQVIKKIIEAMLIKNNQV
;
A
#
# COMPACT_ATOMS: atom_id res chain seq x y z
N MET A 1 -10.46 8.76 3.28
CA MET A 1 -10.10 8.07 4.55
C MET A 1 -9.10 8.92 5.34
N SER A 2 -9.11 8.90 6.68
CA SER A 2 -8.09 9.63 7.46
C SER A 2 -6.72 8.95 7.40
N PHE A 3 -5.63 9.71 7.60
CA PHE A 3 -4.25 9.18 7.67
C PHE A 3 -4.12 7.97 8.62
N GLY A 4 -4.65 8.08 9.84
CA GLY A 4 -4.57 7.00 10.83
C GLY A 4 -5.27 5.72 10.39
N GLU A 5 -6.40 5.83 9.68
CA GLU A 5 -7.10 4.68 9.09
C GLU A 5 -6.29 4.06 7.95
N LYS A 6 -5.70 4.88 7.06
CA LYS A 6 -4.83 4.41 5.97
C LYS A 6 -3.67 3.57 6.50
N ILE A 7 -2.94 4.08 7.50
CA ILE A 7 -1.81 3.35 8.11
C ILE A 7 -2.26 2.06 8.77
N ARG A 8 -3.37 2.09 9.53
CA ARG A 8 -3.91 0.89 10.17
C ARG A 8 -4.27 -0.18 9.14
N ASN A 9 -4.88 0.21 8.03
CA ASN A 9 -5.31 -0.70 6.99
C ASN A 9 -4.12 -1.30 6.24
N LEU A 10 -3.16 -0.48 5.81
CA LEU A 10 -1.92 -0.94 5.16
C LEU A 10 -1.14 -1.91 6.05
N ARG A 11 -0.98 -1.58 7.33
CA ARG A 11 -0.30 -2.44 8.31
C ARG A 11 -1.00 -3.80 8.45
N LYS A 12 -2.33 -3.78 8.58
CA LYS A 12 -3.12 -5.02 8.71
C LYS A 12 -3.12 -5.86 7.42
N ALA A 13 -3.14 -5.22 6.25
CA ALA A 13 -3.07 -5.90 4.96
C ALA A 13 -1.76 -6.69 4.81
N GLN A 14 -0.68 -6.23 5.44
CA GLN A 14 0.61 -6.94 5.49
C GLN A 14 0.78 -7.80 6.76
N ASN A 15 -0.28 -8.06 7.53
CA ASN A 15 -0.27 -8.86 8.76
C ASN A 15 0.73 -8.39 9.84
N MET A 16 1.04 -7.09 9.90
CA MET A 16 1.99 -6.54 10.85
C MET A 16 1.31 -6.07 12.15
N SER A 17 1.99 -6.23 13.28
CA SER A 17 1.68 -5.58 14.55
C SER A 17 2.20 -4.13 14.60
N GLN A 18 1.67 -3.31 15.52
CA GLN A 18 2.17 -1.95 15.72
C GLN A 18 3.65 -1.92 16.16
N GLN A 19 4.11 -2.95 16.86
CA GLN A 19 5.50 -3.08 17.29
C GLN A 19 6.44 -3.38 16.12
N GLU A 20 6.03 -4.25 15.19
CA GLU A 20 6.81 -4.54 13.99
C GLU A 20 6.92 -3.32 13.08
N LEU A 21 5.80 -2.60 12.86
CA LEU A 21 5.82 -1.36 12.09
C LEU A 21 6.74 -0.31 12.73
N ALA A 22 6.67 -0.14 14.05
CA ALA A 22 7.55 0.76 14.78
C ALA A 22 9.03 0.44 14.59
N LYS A 23 9.39 -0.85 14.64
CA LYS A 23 10.76 -1.31 14.42
C LYS A 23 11.25 -1.00 13.00
N ILE A 24 10.39 -1.18 11.99
CA ILE A 24 10.73 -0.88 10.58
C ILE A 24 10.92 0.63 10.36
N LEU A 25 10.07 1.45 10.97
CA LEU A 25 10.12 2.91 10.81
C LEU A 25 11.17 3.58 11.71
N ASP A 26 11.80 2.81 12.61
CA ASP A 26 12.74 3.29 13.64
C ASP A 26 12.10 4.34 14.57
N VAL A 27 10.92 4.02 15.11
CA VAL A 27 10.18 4.89 16.04
C VAL A 27 9.72 4.11 17.27
N HIS A 28 9.43 4.80 18.36
CA HIS A 28 8.84 4.15 19.54
C HIS A 28 7.42 3.63 19.23
N PRO A 29 7.01 2.40 19.64
CA PRO A 29 5.69 1.81 19.35
C PRO A 29 4.48 2.70 19.66
N LYS A 30 4.60 3.53 20.70
CA LYS A 30 3.59 4.53 21.09
C LYS A 30 3.27 5.51 19.95
N HIS A 31 4.22 5.84 19.08
CA HIS A 31 3.98 6.72 17.93
C HIS A 31 3.04 6.08 16.92
N ILE A 32 3.20 4.79 16.61
CA ILE A 32 2.31 4.08 15.68
C ILE A 32 0.86 4.10 16.16
N SER A 33 0.64 3.81 17.44
CA SER A 33 -0.70 3.91 18.04
C SER A 33 -1.26 5.34 17.95
N ARG A 34 -0.43 6.36 18.19
CA ARG A 34 -0.89 7.76 18.06
C ARG A 34 -1.18 8.15 16.62
N TYR A 35 -0.40 7.68 15.65
CA TYR A 35 -0.64 7.88 14.22
C TYR A 35 -1.97 7.27 13.81
N GLU A 36 -2.19 5.99 14.14
CA GLU A 36 -3.42 5.27 13.79
C GLU A 36 -4.69 5.85 14.43
N ASN A 37 -4.54 6.55 15.56
CA ASN A 37 -5.64 7.20 16.26
C ASN A 37 -5.73 8.71 15.96
N ASN A 38 -4.99 9.22 14.96
CA ASN A 38 -4.96 10.64 14.57
C ASN A 38 -4.58 11.59 15.73
N VAL A 39 -3.83 11.11 16.73
CA VAL A 39 -3.40 11.87 17.93
C VAL A 39 -2.10 12.66 17.68
N SER A 40 -1.29 12.22 16.71
CA SER A 40 -0.11 12.97 16.26
C SER A 40 0.15 12.67 14.79
N GLN A 41 0.89 13.56 14.13
CA GLN A 41 1.36 13.37 12.78
C GLN A 41 2.81 12.83 12.78
N PRO A 42 3.18 12.00 11.79
CA PRO A 42 4.57 11.57 11.57
C PRO A 42 5.45 12.73 11.09
N SER A 43 6.77 12.56 11.20
CA SER A 43 7.71 13.45 10.50
C SER A 43 7.72 13.14 9.00
N LEU A 44 8.27 14.04 8.19
CA LEU A 44 8.50 13.80 6.76
C LEU A 44 9.36 12.54 6.52
N GLU A 45 10.37 12.31 7.35
CA GLU A 45 11.21 11.11 7.26
C GLU A 45 10.38 9.83 7.44
N VAL A 46 9.50 9.80 8.45
CA VAL A 46 8.60 8.66 8.69
C VAL A 46 7.60 8.49 7.54
N LEU A 47 7.08 9.58 6.98
CA LEU A 47 6.20 9.53 5.79
C LEU A 47 6.91 8.92 4.58
N LEU A 48 8.16 9.28 4.32
CA LEU A 48 8.94 8.69 3.22
C LEU A 48 9.19 7.19 3.46
N LYS A 49 9.50 6.79 4.70
CA LYS A 49 9.62 5.37 5.05
C LYS A 49 8.30 4.60 4.85
N LEU A 50 7.17 5.21 5.22
CA LEU A 50 5.83 4.63 5.01
C LEU A 50 5.49 4.48 3.53
N ARG A 51 5.76 5.51 2.72
CA ARG A 51 5.64 5.49 1.25
C ARG A 51 6.40 4.30 0.67
N ASP A 52 7.66 4.14 1.06
CA ASP A 52 8.52 3.09 0.53
C ASP A 52 8.16 1.70 1.03
N LEU A 53 7.70 1.58 2.28
CA LEU A 53 7.26 0.31 2.87
C LEU A 53 5.98 -0.21 2.23
N PHE A 54 5.02 0.69 2.01
CA PHE A 54 3.67 0.32 1.56
C PHE A 54 3.45 0.51 0.06
N HIS A 55 4.44 1.06 -0.67
CA HIS A 55 4.36 1.29 -2.11
C HIS A 55 3.17 2.15 -2.54
N VAL A 56 2.89 3.18 -1.73
CA VAL A 56 1.85 4.19 -1.96
C VAL A 56 2.48 5.54 -2.21
N SER A 57 1.78 6.49 -2.84
CA SER A 57 2.25 7.87 -2.96
C SER A 57 2.18 8.64 -1.64
N LEU A 58 2.97 9.72 -1.53
CA LEU A 58 2.84 10.66 -0.42
C LEU A 58 1.47 11.34 -0.41
N ASP A 59 0.91 11.61 -1.59
CA ASP A 59 -0.42 12.22 -1.72
C ASP A 59 -1.49 11.30 -1.16
N TYR A 60 -1.39 9.98 -1.40
CA TYR A 60 -2.27 9.00 -0.77
C TYR A 60 -2.16 9.07 0.76
N LEU A 61 -0.96 9.23 1.33
CA LEU A 61 -0.81 9.34 2.78
C LEU A 61 -1.30 10.69 3.33
N ALA A 62 -1.07 11.79 2.62
CA ALA A 62 -1.26 13.14 3.12
C ALA A 62 -2.66 13.73 2.88
N THR A 63 -3.41 13.21 1.90
CA THR A 63 -4.74 13.70 1.54
C THR A 63 -5.82 12.76 2.07
N ASP A 64 -7.06 13.25 2.19
CA ASP A 64 -8.21 12.40 2.52
C ASP A 64 -8.82 11.72 1.29
N GLU A 65 -8.29 12.01 0.10
CA GLU A 65 -8.69 11.44 -1.17
C GLU A 65 -8.19 9.99 -1.30
N ASP A 66 -9.01 9.14 -1.90
CA ASP A 66 -8.64 7.76 -2.25
C ASP A 66 -7.93 7.73 -3.62
N SER A 67 -6.98 8.65 -3.84
CA SER A 67 -6.12 8.64 -5.02
C SER A 67 -5.14 7.47 -4.89
N HIS A 68 -5.52 6.33 -5.46
CA HIS A 68 -4.72 5.12 -5.51
C HIS A 68 -3.60 5.26 -6.54
N ASP A 69 -2.64 6.12 -6.25
CA ASP A 69 -1.37 6.11 -6.99
C ASP A 69 -0.52 4.96 -6.42
N PHE A 70 -0.78 3.75 -6.92
CA PHE A 70 0.06 2.58 -6.65
C PHE A 70 1.37 2.76 -7.41
N HIS A 71 2.47 2.98 -6.68
CA HIS A 71 3.79 2.96 -7.31
C HIS A 71 4.28 1.51 -7.38
N TYR A 72 4.01 0.85 -8.50
CA TYR A 72 4.61 -0.45 -8.80
C TYR A 72 6.14 -0.31 -8.85
N LYS A 73 6.87 -1.22 -8.16
CA LYS A 73 8.35 -1.28 -8.26
C LYS A 73 8.80 -1.55 -9.69
N ASP A 74 8.00 -2.33 -10.41
CA ASP A 74 8.25 -2.71 -11.78
C ASP A 74 7.48 -1.76 -12.72
N LYS A 75 8.23 -0.85 -13.35
CA LYS A 75 7.71 0.14 -14.30
C LYS A 75 7.23 -0.48 -15.60
N GLU A 76 7.77 -1.63 -15.98
CA GLU A 76 7.29 -2.37 -17.15
C GLU A 76 5.91 -2.97 -16.85
N LEU A 77 5.74 -3.56 -15.65
CA LEU A 77 4.46 -4.10 -15.21
C LEU A 77 3.36 -3.02 -15.11
N GLU A 78 3.71 -1.82 -14.65
CA GLU A 78 2.81 -0.66 -14.65
C GLU A 78 2.27 -0.36 -16.06
N SER A 79 3.15 -0.36 -17.07
CA SER A 79 2.74 -0.13 -18.46
C SER A 79 1.82 -1.23 -19.02
N TYR A 80 2.01 -2.48 -18.57
CA TYR A 80 1.10 -3.57 -18.94
C TYR A 80 -0.29 -3.36 -18.33
N PHE A 81 -0.40 -2.93 -17.08
CA PHE A 81 -1.70 -2.65 -16.49
C PHE A 81 -2.45 -1.52 -17.20
N GLU A 82 -1.76 -0.44 -17.60
CA GLU A 82 -2.36 0.63 -18.41
C GLU A 82 -2.87 0.13 -19.77
N ALA A 83 -2.17 -0.82 -20.39
CA ALA A 83 -2.60 -1.45 -21.62
C ALA A 83 -3.81 -2.37 -21.40
N VAL A 84 -3.80 -3.15 -20.32
CA VAL A 84 -4.90 -4.06 -19.94
C VAL A 84 -6.21 -3.30 -19.69
N ASP A 85 -6.14 -2.10 -19.13
CA ASP A 85 -7.32 -1.26 -18.88
C ASP A 85 -8.11 -0.91 -20.16
N ARG A 86 -7.43 -0.91 -21.32
CA ARG A 86 -8.02 -0.60 -22.63
C ARG A 86 -8.62 -1.81 -23.34
N LEU A 87 -8.44 -3.01 -22.80
CA LEU A 87 -8.97 -4.25 -23.39
C LEU A 87 -10.48 -4.39 -23.13
N ASN A 88 -11.11 -5.31 -23.88
CA ASN A 88 -12.49 -5.69 -23.59
C ASN A 88 -12.58 -6.51 -22.28
N GLU A 89 -13.79 -6.68 -21.76
CA GLU A 89 -13.98 -7.38 -20.48
C GLU A 89 -13.60 -8.86 -20.54
N GLU A 90 -13.79 -9.55 -21.67
CA GLU A 90 -13.43 -10.96 -21.80
C GLU A 90 -11.92 -11.18 -21.64
N ASP A 91 -11.11 -10.38 -22.33
CA ASP A 91 -9.64 -10.43 -22.23
C ASP A 91 -9.16 -10.06 -20.84
N LYS A 92 -9.76 -9.03 -20.21
CA LYS A 92 -9.46 -8.67 -18.82
C LYS A 92 -9.73 -9.84 -17.86
N GLN A 93 -10.80 -10.61 -18.06
CA GLN A 93 -11.10 -11.78 -17.22
C GLN A 93 -10.05 -12.89 -17.40
N VAL A 94 -9.56 -13.11 -18.62
CA VAL A 94 -8.48 -14.07 -18.87
C VAL A 94 -7.21 -13.67 -18.13
N ILE A 95 -6.81 -12.40 -18.23
CA ILE A 95 -5.62 -11.87 -17.57
C ILE A 95 -5.75 -12.01 -16.04
N LYS A 96 -6.91 -11.67 -15.46
CA LYS A 96 -7.17 -11.84 -14.02
C LYS A 96 -6.96 -13.28 -13.56
N LYS A 97 -7.48 -14.26 -14.32
CA LYS A 97 -7.28 -15.69 -14.00
C LYS A 97 -5.82 -16.12 -14.06
N ILE A 98 -5.05 -15.61 -15.02
CA ILE A 98 -3.62 -15.92 -15.13
C ILE A 98 -2.86 -15.33 -13.94
N ILE A 99 -3.14 -14.07 -13.57
CA ILE A 99 -2.53 -13.42 -12.41
C ILE A 99 -2.87 -14.20 -11.13
N GLU A 100 -4.15 -14.54 -10.93
CA GLU A 100 -4.60 -15.32 -9.77
C GLU A 100 -3.88 -16.67 -9.67
N ALA A 101 -3.79 -17.42 -10.78
CA ALA A 101 -3.06 -18.68 -10.83
C ALA A 101 -1.58 -18.52 -10.45
N MET A 102 -0.93 -17.44 -10.90
CA MET A 102 0.46 -17.13 -10.54
C MET A 102 0.61 -16.74 -9.07
N LEU A 103 -0.35 -16.01 -8.49
CA LEU A 103 -0.32 -15.63 -7.09
C LEU A 103 -0.49 -16.85 -6.16
N ILE A 104 -1.43 -17.75 -6.50
CA ILE A 104 -1.63 -19.02 -5.79
C ILE A 104 -0.34 -19.85 -5.83
N LYS A 105 0.28 -19.99 -7.01
CA LYS A 105 1.54 -20.72 -7.17
C LYS A 105 2.67 -20.20 -6.28
N ASN A 106 2.67 -18.91 -5.97
CA ASN A 106 3.71 -18.25 -5.17
C ASN A 106 3.28 -17.96 -3.72
N ASN A 107 2.18 -18.54 -3.23
CA ASN A 107 1.63 -18.32 -1.88
C ASN A 107 1.37 -16.85 -1.54
N GLN A 108 0.93 -16.05 -2.52
CA GLN A 108 0.63 -14.62 -2.35
C GLN A 108 -0.87 -14.36 -2.10
N VAL A 109 -1.73 -15.38 -2.26
CA VAL A 109 -3.19 -15.37 -2.01
C VAL A 109 -3.60 -16.74 -1.48
#